data_AF-A0A2T9X5A4-F1
#
_entry.id   AF-A0A2T9X5A4-F1
#
_cell.length_a   1.000
_cell.length_b   1.000
_cell.length_c   1.000
_cell.angle_alpha   90.00
_cell.angle_beta   90.00
_cell.angle_gamma   90.00
#
_symmetry.space_group_name_H-M   'P 1'
#
loop_
_entity.id
_entity.type
_entity.pdbx_description
1 polymer ?
#
loop_
_entity_poly.entity_id
_entity_poly.type
_entity_poly.pdbx_seq_one_letter_code
_entity_poly.pdbx_strand_id
1 'polypeptide(L)'
;LTYKVYKLHGLSETVDYGEMLAEYYNAELAYVPQGDIDVVLLKKGKPFIAYEVKNKFTEKDARKAIERIKDFGISRAGLIGVLEDPPNSEDSIGPERLIEIAKEIEKRNKNIREA
;
A
#
# COMPACT_ATOMS: atom_id res chain seq x y z
N LEU A 1 4.90 9.42 4.85
CA LEU A 1 5.69 9.71 3.63
C LEU A 1 4.72 9.94 2.48
N THR A 2 4.63 11.16 1.93
CA THR A 2 3.72 11.48 0.81
C THR A 2 4.46 11.32 -0.50
N TYR A 3 4.23 10.22 -1.21
CA TYR A 3 4.86 9.96 -2.49
C TYR A 3 4.02 10.51 -3.63
N LYS A 4 4.72 11.29 -4.45
CA LYS A 4 4.23 11.90 -5.66
C LYS A 4 3.96 10.82 -6.72
N VAL A 5 2.73 10.32 -6.83
CA VAL A 5 2.19 9.67 -8.05
C VAL A 5 2.01 10.75 -9.12
N TYR A 6 3.09 11.46 -9.43
CA TYR A 6 3.04 12.47 -10.45
C TYR A 6 3.21 11.74 -11.77
N LYS A 7 2.22 11.96 -12.65
CA LYS A 7 2.35 11.94 -14.11
C LYS A 7 1.86 10.69 -14.86
N LEU A 8 0.84 10.00 -14.35
CA LEU A 8 -0.01 9.15 -15.19
C LEU A 8 -1.43 9.72 -15.16
N HIS A 9 -1.82 10.43 -16.23
CA HIS A 9 -3.20 10.83 -16.54
C HIS A 9 -3.86 12.01 -15.79
N GLY A 10 -3.12 13.03 -15.39
CA GLY A 10 -3.74 14.35 -15.11
C GLY A 10 -4.56 14.47 -13.82
N LEU A 11 -4.43 13.52 -12.90
CA LEU A 11 -4.89 13.66 -11.53
C LEU A 11 -3.83 14.44 -10.74
N SER A 12 -4.15 15.67 -10.37
CA SER A 12 -3.25 16.62 -9.68
C SER A 12 -3.18 16.41 -8.16
N GLU A 13 -3.52 15.23 -7.67
CA GLU A 13 -3.67 14.98 -6.24
C GLU A 13 -2.55 14.09 -5.69
N THR A 14 -2.16 14.37 -4.46
CA THR A 14 -1.15 13.59 -3.74
C THR A 14 -1.79 12.24 -3.41
N VAL A 15 -1.18 11.13 -3.85
CA VAL A 15 -1.70 9.80 -3.55
C VAL A 15 -1.14 9.32 -2.23
N ASP A 16 -2.02 9.08 -1.28
CA ASP A 16 -1.71 8.30 -0.08
C ASP A 16 -1.95 6.82 -0.39
N TYR A 17 -0.85 6.04 -0.47
CA TYR A 17 -0.95 4.61 -0.74
C TYR A 17 -1.72 3.86 0.36
N GLY A 18 -1.72 4.37 1.59
CA GLY A 18 -2.49 3.81 2.69
C GLY A 18 -3.98 3.95 2.45
N GLU A 19 -4.46 5.14 2.08
CA GLU A 19 -5.88 5.37 1.76
C GLU A 19 -6.30 4.58 0.52
N MET A 20 -5.48 4.59 -0.52
CA MET A 20 -5.76 3.84 -1.74
C MET A 20 -5.90 2.34 -1.46
N LEU A 21 -4.99 1.75 -0.67
CA LEU A 21 -5.08 0.34 -0.32
C LEU A 21 -6.21 0.04 0.67
N ALA A 22 -6.53 0.96 1.58
CA ALA A 22 -7.67 0.84 2.46
C ALA A 22 -8.98 0.76 1.66
N GLU A 23 -9.18 1.64 0.67
CA GLU A 23 -10.32 1.59 -0.24
C GLU A 23 -10.29 0.30 -1.09
N TYR A 24 -9.11 -0.05 -1.65
CA TYR A 24 -8.95 -1.24 -2.46
C TYR A 24 -9.41 -2.51 -1.74
N TYR A 25 -8.92 -2.70 -0.52
CA TYR A 25 -9.15 -3.88 0.31
C TYR A 25 -10.44 -3.82 1.14
N ASN A 26 -11.20 -2.72 1.06
CA ASN A 26 -12.33 -2.43 1.94
C ASN A 26 -11.93 -2.62 3.42
N ALA A 27 -10.91 -1.87 3.82
CA ALA A 27 -10.21 -1.94 5.08
C ALA A 27 -10.11 -0.55 5.73
N GLU A 28 -9.74 -0.52 7.01
CA GLU A 28 -9.46 0.72 7.74
C GLU A 28 -7.95 0.98 7.73
N LEU A 29 -7.54 2.23 7.50
CA LEU A 29 -6.14 2.64 7.64
C LEU A 29 -5.83 2.94 9.11
N ALA A 30 -4.73 2.38 9.62
CA ALA A 30 -4.23 2.67 10.96
C ALA A 30 -2.85 3.31 10.92
N TYR A 31 -2.62 4.26 11.82
CA TYR A 31 -1.30 4.80 12.12
C TYR A 31 -0.70 4.07 13.31
N VAL A 32 0.57 3.65 13.22
CA VAL A 32 1.30 3.03 14.32
C VAL A 32 2.35 4.02 14.84
N PRO A 33 2.08 4.77 15.95
CA PRO A 33 2.95 5.84 16.40
C PRO A 33 4.36 5.40 16.82
N GLN A 34 4.53 4.11 17.12
CA GLN A 34 5.78 3.52 17.63
C GLN A 34 6.49 2.64 16.58
N GLY A 35 5.85 2.45 15.42
CA GLY A 35 6.32 1.54 14.38
C GLY A 35 6.83 2.33 13.18
N ASP A 36 8.05 2.06 12.76
CA ASP A 36 8.61 2.49 11.48
C ASP A 36 7.97 1.66 10.34
N ILE A 37 6.64 1.68 10.27
CA ILE A 37 5.82 0.99 9.28
C ILE A 37 4.98 2.06 8.56
N ASP A 38 5.08 2.11 7.25
CA ASP A 38 4.44 3.16 6.45
C ASP A 38 2.91 3.02 6.38
N VAL A 39 2.39 1.80 6.23
CA VAL A 39 0.96 1.53 6.06
C VAL A 39 0.54 0.33 6.88
N VAL A 40 -0.55 0.45 7.64
CA VAL A 40 -1.19 -0.69 8.33
C VAL A 40 -2.68 -0.72 8.00
N LEU A 41 -3.14 -1.87 7.51
CA LEU A 41 -4.55 -2.08 7.19
C LEU A 41 -5.21 -2.98 8.22
N LEU A 42 -6.35 -2.53 8.72
CA LEU A 42 -7.18 -3.26 9.66
C LEU A 42 -8.42 -3.81 8.96
N LYS A 43 -8.86 -4.97 9.45
CA LYS A 43 -10.18 -5.52 9.14
C LYS A 43 -10.90 -5.78 10.44
N LYS A 44 -12.06 -5.12 10.64
CA LYS A 44 -12.82 -5.20 11.90
C LYS A 44 -11.95 -4.84 13.12
N GLY A 45 -11.18 -3.75 13.02
CA GLY A 45 -10.28 -3.29 14.07
C GLY A 45 -9.04 -4.15 14.35
N LYS A 46 -8.76 -5.20 13.55
CA LYS A 46 -7.56 -6.06 13.71
C LYS A 46 -6.60 -5.89 12.54
N PRO A 47 -5.29 -5.67 12.78
CA PRO A 47 -4.29 -5.64 11.71
C PRO A 47 -4.27 -6.96 10.95
N PHE A 48 -4.33 -6.91 9.62
CA PHE A 48 -4.24 -8.11 8.79
C PHE A 48 -3.10 -8.07 7.78
N ILE A 49 -2.63 -6.87 7.43
CA ILE A 49 -1.45 -6.65 6.60
C ILE A 49 -0.87 -5.27 6.89
N ALA A 50 0.44 -5.15 6.73
CA ALA A 50 1.15 -3.88 6.74
C ALA A 50 2.13 -3.81 5.59
N TYR A 51 2.47 -2.60 5.16
CA TYR A 51 3.38 -2.36 4.04
C TYR A 51 4.50 -1.42 4.41
N GLU A 52 5.67 -1.70 3.83
CA GLU A 52 6.74 -0.71 3.64
C GLU A 52 6.63 -0.11 2.24
N VAL A 53 6.84 1.20 2.13
CA VAL A 53 6.82 1.94 0.86
C VAL A 53 8.21 2.48 0.55
N LYS A 54 8.76 2.13 -0.61
CA LYS A 54 10.01 2.73 -1.10
C LYS A 54 9.97 2.99 -2.60
N ASN A 55 10.82 3.91 -3.04
CA ASN A 55 11.06 4.10 -4.48
C ASN A 55 11.57 2.82 -5.14
N LYS A 56 12.58 2.19 -4.52
CA LYS A 56 13.19 0.93 -4.94
C LYS A 56 13.62 0.15 -3.70
N PHE A 57 13.57 -1.17 -3.79
CA PHE A 57 14.05 -2.06 -2.75
C PHE A 57 15.32 -2.77 -3.17
N THR A 58 16.23 -2.97 -2.23
CA THR A 58 17.19 -4.07 -2.32
C THR A 58 16.61 -5.30 -1.60
N GLU A 59 17.09 -6.50 -1.94
CA GLU A 59 16.73 -7.75 -1.23
C GLU A 59 16.92 -7.63 0.29
N LYS A 60 18.02 -6.97 0.71
CA LYS A 60 18.34 -6.76 2.13
C LYS A 60 17.33 -5.84 2.80
N ASP A 61 16.90 -4.78 2.12
CA ASP A 61 15.92 -3.83 2.67
C ASP A 61 14.53 -4.44 2.75
N ALA A 62 14.12 -5.19 1.71
CA ALA A 62 12.87 -5.92 1.66
C ALA A 62 12.78 -6.90 2.84
N ARG A 63 13.83 -7.73 3.04
CA ARG A 63 13.88 -8.69 4.15
C ARG A 63 13.75 -8.00 5.52
N LYS A 64 14.48 -6.89 5.73
CA LYS A 64 14.40 -6.14 6.99
C LYS A 64 13.02 -5.53 7.24
N ALA A 65 12.40 -4.98 6.21
CA ALA A 65 11.05 -4.43 6.31
C ALA A 65 10.03 -5.51 6.69
N ILE A 66 10.12 -6.69 6.06
CA ILE A 66 9.26 -7.84 6.35
C ILE A 66 9.47 -8.33 7.79
N GLU A 67 10.73 -8.50 8.23
CA GLU A 67 11.06 -8.89 9.60
C GLU A 67 10.48 -7.89 10.61
N ARG A 68 10.70 -6.59 10.39
CA ARG A 68 10.17 -5.53 11.23
C ARG A 68 8.65 -5.59 11.33
N ILE A 69 7.93 -5.70 10.22
CA ILE A 69 6.46 -5.79 10.21
C ILE A 69 5.98 -6.99 11.04
N LYS A 70 6.64 -8.14 10.89
CA LYS A 70 6.30 -9.36 11.64
C LYS A 70 6.58 -9.26 13.13
N ASP A 71 7.64 -8.55 13.53
CA ASP A 71 7.96 -8.30 14.94
C ASP A 71 6.89 -7.48 15.67
N PHE A 72 6.10 -6.67 14.95
CA PHE A 72 4.92 -5.98 15.48
C PHE A 72 3.67 -6.88 15.61
N GLY A 73 3.79 -8.18 15.33
CA GLY A 73 2.69 -9.15 15.42
C GLY A 73 1.72 -9.12 14.24
N ILE A 74 2.08 -8.45 13.13
CA ILE A 74 1.28 -8.42 11.91
C ILE A 74 1.72 -9.59 11.02
N SER A 75 0.80 -10.51 10.75
CA SER A 75 1.12 -11.79 10.11
C SER A 75 1.47 -11.70 8.63
N ARG A 76 1.03 -10.65 7.93
CA ARG A 76 1.32 -10.42 6.50
C ARG A 76 2.10 -9.13 6.33
N ALA A 77 3.22 -9.21 5.63
CA ALA A 77 4.03 -8.07 5.24
C ALA A 77 3.96 -7.89 3.73
N GLY A 78 3.54 -6.71 3.29
CA GLY A 78 3.59 -6.31 1.90
C GLY A 78 4.70 -5.30 1.66
N LEU A 79 5.07 -5.13 0.39
CA LEU A 79 6.05 -4.17 -0.06
C LEU A 79 5.47 -3.36 -1.22
N ILE A 80 5.67 -2.04 -1.22
CA ILE A 80 5.23 -1.15 -2.29
C ILE A 80 6.44 -0.47 -2.92
N GLY A 81 6.75 -0.86 -4.16
CA GLY A 81 7.79 -0.26 -4.97
C GLY A 81 7.23 0.81 -5.91
N VAL A 82 7.59 2.07 -5.69
CA VAL A 82 7.00 3.21 -6.43
C VAL A 82 7.57 3.35 -7.85
N LEU A 83 8.86 3.01 -8.05
CA LEU A 83 9.53 3.15 -9.35
C LEU A 83 9.82 1.81 -10.03
N GLU A 84 9.90 0.72 -9.27
CA GLU A 84 10.22 -0.64 -9.73
C GLU A 84 9.47 -1.65 -8.86
N ASP A 85 9.26 -2.85 -9.39
CA ASP A 85 8.68 -3.94 -8.60
C ASP A 85 9.57 -4.27 -7.39
N PRO A 86 9.01 -4.38 -6.18
CA PRO A 86 9.77 -4.81 -5.02
C PRO A 86 10.05 -6.33 -5.10
N PRO A 87 11.03 -6.84 -4.34
CA PRO A 87 11.19 -8.27 -4.10
C PRO A 87 9.89 -8.93 -3.57
N ASN A 88 9.81 -10.26 -3.67
CA ASN A 88 8.63 -11.00 -3.25
C ASN A 88 8.38 -10.90 -1.74
N SER A 89 7.10 -10.74 -1.39
CA SER A 89 6.56 -10.69 -0.02
C SER A 89 5.17 -11.33 -0.01
N GLU A 90 4.43 -11.25 1.11
CA GLU A 90 3.04 -11.70 1.15
C GLU A 90 2.09 -10.86 0.27
N ASP A 91 2.51 -9.63 -0.09
CA ASP A 91 1.86 -8.81 -1.12
C ASP A 91 2.84 -7.76 -1.69
N SER A 92 3.38 -8.04 -2.87
CA SER A 92 4.34 -7.17 -3.56
C SER A 92 3.64 -6.34 -4.64
N ILE A 93 3.61 -5.03 -4.44
CA ILE A 93 2.90 -4.08 -5.31
C ILE A 93 3.91 -3.15 -5.96
N GLY A 94 4.08 -3.29 -7.27
CA GLY A 94 4.89 -2.37 -8.07
C GLY A 94 4.08 -1.32 -8.82
N PRO A 95 4.74 -0.51 -9.67
CA PRO A 95 4.13 0.66 -10.30
C PRO A 95 2.91 0.33 -11.17
N GLU A 96 2.98 -0.73 -11.97
CA GLU A 96 1.88 -1.14 -12.84
C GLU A 96 0.66 -1.58 -12.02
N ARG A 97 0.90 -2.36 -10.95
CA ARG A 97 -0.17 -2.81 -10.06
C ARG A 97 -0.84 -1.65 -9.30
N LEU A 98 -0.09 -0.62 -8.90
CA LEU A 98 -0.65 0.60 -8.31
C LEU A 98 -1.65 1.28 -9.26
N ILE A 99 -1.33 1.35 -10.55
CA ILE A 99 -2.20 1.93 -11.59
C ILE A 99 -3.47 1.09 -11.76
N GLU A 100 -3.32 -0.24 -11.79
CA GLU A 100 -4.47 -1.15 -11.87
C GLU A 100 -5.42 -0.99 -10.69
N ILE A 101 -4.88 -0.96 -9.46
CA ILE A 101 -5.64 -0.73 -8.23
C ILE A 101 -6.44 0.57 -8.32
N ALA A 102 -5.80 1.67 -8.74
CA ALA A 102 -6.47 2.96 -8.90
C ALA A 102 -7.63 2.91 -9.92
N LYS A 103 -7.44 2.24 -11.06
CA LYS A 103 -8.50 2.05 -12.07
C LYS A 103 -9.64 1.17 -11.56
N GLU A 104 -9.32 0.13 -10.79
CA GLU A 104 -10.32 -0.75 -10.17
C GLU A 104 -11.18 0.01 -9.15
N ILE A 105 -10.59 0.93 -8.40
CA ILE A 105 -11.30 1.84 -7.48
C ILE A 105 -12.21 2.79 -8.25
N GLU A 106 -11.67 3.49 -9.25
CA GLU A 106 -12.44 4.44 -10.06
C GLU A 106 -13.68 3.78 -10.69
N LYS A 107 -13.50 2.59 -11.26
CA LYS A 107 -14.60 1.82 -11.86
C LYS A 107 -15.67 1.45 -10.84
N ARG A 108 -15.27 1.03 -9.63
CA ARG A 108 -16.21 0.73 -8.54
C ARG A 108 -17.03 1.98 -8.16
N ASN A 109 -16.37 3.12 -8.01
CA ASN A 109 -17.01 4.37 -7.62
C ASN A 109 -17.96 4.91 -8.70
N LYS A 110 -17.62 4.73 -9.98
CA LYS A 110 -18.53 5.06 -11.08
C LYS A 110 -19.81 4.21 -11.02
N ASN A 111 -19.67 2.89 -10.84
CA ASN A 111 -20.82 2.00 -10.75
C ASN A 111 -21.74 2.33 -9.56
N ILE A 112 -21.18 2.76 -8.41
CA ILE A 112 -21.96 3.20 -7.24
C ILE A 112 -22.74 4.49 -7.53
N ARG A 113 -22.18 5.42 -8.32
CA ARG A 113 -22.83 6.69 -8.66
C ARG A 113 -23.95 6.53 -9.71
N GLU A 114 -23.88 5.48 -10.52
CA GLU A 114 -24.86 5.17 -11.58
C GLU A 114 -25.97 4.22 -11.11
N ALA A 115 -25.89 3.69 -9.88
CA ALA A 115 -26.86 2.78 -9.26
C ALA A 115 -27.83 3.53 -8.31
#